data_AF-A0AAV0BJG6-F1
#
_entry.id   AF-A0AAV0BJG6-F1
#
_cell.length_a   1.000
_cell.length_b   1.000
_cell.length_c   1.000
_cell.angle_alpha   90.00
_cell.angle_beta   90.00
_cell.angle_gamma   90.00
#
_symmetry.space_group_name_H-M   'P 1'
#
loop_
_entity.id
_entity.type
_entity.pdbx_description
1 polymer ?
#
loop_
_entity_poly.entity_id
_entity_poly.type
_entity_poly.pdbx_seq_one_letter_code
_entity_poly.pdbx_strand_id
1 'polypeptide(L)'
;QRLLKKSKGFPQFCERTKEAMYNDRMGRVGLRELLMEPVQRVTCYILIFKQILKKMTLDNPARANLLSCISTCNWTAVCELDSHLIKAATICVSFQR
;
A
#
# COMPACT_ATOMS: atom_id res chain seq x y z
N GLN A 1 1.60 -21.45 23.24
CA GLN A 1 1.68 -20.91 21.87
C GLN A 1 0.61 -21.57 21.01
N ARG A 2 -0.53 -20.89 20.73
CA ARG A 2 -1.55 -21.41 19.81
C ARG A 2 -1.01 -21.26 18.39
N LEU A 3 -0.49 -22.35 17.83
CA LEU A 3 -0.21 -22.46 16.40
C LEU A 3 -1.53 -22.18 15.66
N LEU A 4 -1.56 -21.08 14.91
CA LEU A 4 -2.64 -20.76 13.98
C LEU A 4 -2.81 -21.99 13.08
N LYS A 5 -3.89 -22.76 13.27
CA LYS A 5 -4.21 -23.90 12.40
C LYS A 5 -4.23 -23.36 10.97
N LYS A 6 -3.35 -23.89 10.11
CA LYS A 6 -3.34 -23.61 8.65
C LYS A 6 -4.67 -24.08 8.07
N SER A 7 -5.68 -23.21 8.10
CA SER A 7 -6.97 -23.44 7.45
C SER A 7 -6.74 -23.43 5.95
N LYS A 8 -6.93 -24.59 5.29
CA LYS A 8 -6.82 -24.71 3.83
C LYS A 8 -7.89 -23.90 3.08
N GLY A 9 -8.96 -23.46 3.76
CA GLY A 9 -10.08 -22.77 3.14
C GLY A 9 -9.75 -21.37 2.65
N PHE A 10 -8.94 -20.61 3.40
CA PHE A 10 -8.65 -19.21 3.05
C PHE A 10 -7.68 -19.07 1.86
N PRO A 11 -6.55 -19.81 1.76
CA PRO A 11 -5.70 -19.79 0.57
C PRO A 11 -6.47 -20.19 -0.69
N GLN A 12 -7.30 -21.25 -0.60
CA GLN A 12 -8.14 -21.69 -1.72
C GLN A 12 -9.20 -20.66 -2.11
N PHE A 13 -9.74 -19.92 -1.14
CA PHE A 13 -10.63 -18.79 -1.42
C PHE A 13 -9.89 -17.69 -2.19
N CYS A 14 -8.71 -17.26 -1.73
CA CYS A 14 -7.91 -16.25 -2.41
C CYS A 14 -7.59 -16.62 -3.87
N GLU A 15 -7.20 -17.87 -4.13
CA GLU A 15 -6.91 -18.34 -5.50
C GLU A 15 -8.17 -18.35 -6.38
N ARG A 16 -9.30 -18.86 -5.87
CA ARG A 16 -10.57 -18.83 -6.62
C ARG A 16 -11.00 -17.40 -6.95
N THR A 17 -10.88 -16.49 -5.99
CA THR A 17 -11.23 -15.08 -6.18
C THR A 17 -10.31 -14.42 -7.21
N LYS A 18 -9.00 -14.70 -7.18
CA LYS A 18 -8.05 -14.19 -8.16
C LYS A 18 -8.39 -14.63 -9.59
N GLU A 19 -8.74 -15.90 -9.79
CA GLU A 19 -9.17 -16.40 -11.10
C GLU A 19 -10.52 -15.81 -11.52
N ALA A 20 -11.46 -15.57 -10.60
CA ALA A 20 -12.70 -14.87 -10.91
C ALA A 20 -12.46 -13.42 -11.39
N MET A 21 -11.57 -12.69 -10.71
CA MET A 21 -11.21 -11.30 -11.07
C MET A 21 -10.53 -11.20 -12.44
N TYR A 22 -9.84 -12.26 -12.89
CA TYR A 22 -9.28 -12.31 -14.25
C TYR A 22 -10.37 -12.24 -15.33
N ASN A 23 -11.48 -12.95 -15.13
CA ASN A 23 -12.61 -12.96 -16.07
C ASN A 23 -13.31 -11.60 -16.15
N ASP A 24 -13.26 -10.82 -15.07
CA ASP A 24 -13.80 -9.46 -14.98
C ASP A 24 -12.85 -8.37 -15.52
N ARG A 25 -11.78 -8.75 -16.24
CA ARG A 25 -10.77 -7.83 -16.82
C ARG A 25 -10.00 -6.99 -15.80
N MET A 26 -10.07 -7.32 -14.52
CA MET A 26 -9.29 -6.68 -13.45
C MET A 26 -7.84 -7.18 -13.37
N GLY A 27 -7.45 -8.13 -14.23
CA GLY A 27 -6.14 -8.76 -14.26
C GLY A 27 -5.96 -9.84 -13.19
N ARG A 28 -4.91 -10.68 -13.29
CA ARG A 28 -4.58 -11.72 -12.31
C ARG A 28 -3.93 -11.13 -11.05
N VAL A 29 -4.55 -10.14 -10.44
CA VAL A 29 -4.03 -9.46 -9.24
C VAL A 29 -4.47 -10.23 -8.02
N GLY A 30 -3.51 -10.74 -7.24
CA GLY A 30 -3.81 -11.44 -6.00
C GLY A 30 -4.10 -10.47 -4.86
N LEU A 31 -4.65 -11.00 -3.76
CA LEU A 31 -4.99 -10.20 -2.59
C LEU A 31 -3.77 -9.43 -2.04
N ARG A 32 -2.57 -10.02 -2.09
CA ARG A 32 -1.34 -9.36 -1.64
C ARG A 32 -1.02 -8.15 -2.51
N GLU A 33 -1.12 -8.29 -3.82
CA GLU A 33 -0.86 -7.20 -4.75
C GLU A 33 -1.88 -6.06 -4.56
N LEU A 34 -3.17 -6.39 -4.37
CA LEU A 34 -4.21 -5.40 -4.05
C LEU A 34 -3.91 -4.64 -2.74
N LEU A 35 -3.46 -5.35 -1.70
CA LEU A 35 -3.11 -4.75 -0.41
C LEU A 35 -1.86 -3.85 -0.49
N MET A 36 -1.01 -4.04 -1.50
CA MET A 36 0.17 -3.18 -1.72
C MET A 36 -0.16 -1.88 -2.47
N GLU A 37 -1.26 -1.80 -3.21
CA GLU A 37 -1.65 -0.59 -3.95
C GLU A 37 -1.70 0.68 -3.09
N PRO A 38 -2.35 0.72 -1.90
CA PRO A 38 -2.40 1.92 -1.07
C PRO A 38 -1.01 2.32 -0.55
N VAL A 39 -0.17 1.33 -0.18
CA VAL A 39 1.20 1.56 0.26
C VAL A 39 2.02 2.23 -0.84
N GLN A 40 1.94 1.69 -2.05
CA GLN A 40 2.61 2.25 -3.22
C GLN A 40 2.06 3.64 -3.58
N ARG A 41 0.74 3.84 -3.49
CA ARG A 41 0.07 5.09 -3.90
C ARG A 41 0.59 6.31 -3.12
N VAL A 42 0.72 6.19 -1.79
CA VAL A 42 1.26 7.28 -0.94
C VAL A 42 2.69 7.63 -1.36
N THR A 43 3.54 6.62 -1.60
CA THR A 43 4.92 6.85 -2.04
C THR A 43 5.00 7.51 -3.42
N CYS A 44 4.11 7.13 -4.35
CA CYS A 44 4.04 7.73 -5.67
C CYS A 44 3.67 9.22 -5.63
N TYR A 45 2.72 9.64 -4.78
CA TYR A 45 2.36 11.05 -4.66
C TYR A 45 3.54 11.93 -4.24
N ILE A 46 4.37 11.46 -3.31
CA ILE A 46 5.59 12.17 -2.90
C ILE A 46 6.50 12.42 -4.10
N LEU A 47 6.72 11.39 -4.93
CA LEU A 47 7.59 11.50 -6.10
C LEU A 47 7.01 12.47 -7.14
N ILE A 48 5.71 12.38 -7.42
CA ILE A 48 5.01 13.26 -8.36
C ILE A 48 5.12 14.72 -7.90
N PHE A 49 4.80 14.99 -6.63
CA PHE A 49 4.88 16.35 -6.08
C PHE A 49 6.30 16.91 -6.10
N LYS A 50 7.32 16.09 -5.79
CA LYS A 50 8.73 16.50 -5.92
C LYS A 50 9.12 16.84 -7.36
N GLN A 51 8.64 16.07 -8.34
CA GLN A 51 8.90 16.35 -9.76
C GLN A 51 8.22 17.65 -10.22
N ILE A 52 6.98 17.89 -9.81
CA ILE A 52 6.26 19.14 -10.09
C ILE A 52 7.01 20.32 -9.47
N LEU A 53 7.40 20.21 -8.19
CA LEU A 53 8.13 21.25 -7.47
C LEU A 53 9.46 21.60 -8.15
N LYS A 54 10.16 20.60 -8.70
CA LYS A 54 11.44 20.79 -9.42
C LYS A 54 11.27 21.61 -10.71
N LYS A 55 10.11 21.55 -11.36
CA LYS A 55 9.81 22.24 -12.61
C LYS A 55 9.14 23.60 -12.42
N MET A 56 8.76 23.93 -11.19
CA MET A 56 8.00 25.13 -10.84
C MET A 56 8.93 26.31 -10.52
N THR A 57 8.57 27.52 -10.94
CA THR A 57 9.30 28.76 -10.63
C THR A 57 9.25 29.10 -9.15
N LEU A 58 10.32 29.69 -8.60
CA LEU A 58 10.48 29.95 -7.16
C LEU A 58 9.42 30.92 -6.60
N ASP A 59 9.00 31.89 -7.39
CA ASP A 59 8.02 32.91 -6.98
C ASP A 59 6.57 32.44 -7.05
N ASN A 60 6.33 31.18 -7.45
CA ASN A 60 4.98 30.69 -7.59
C ASN A 60 4.34 30.45 -6.20
N PRO A 61 3.20 31.11 -5.89
CA PRO A 61 2.56 31.00 -4.58
C PRO A 61 2.11 29.57 -4.23
N ALA A 62 1.87 28.71 -5.23
CA ALA A 62 1.46 27.32 -5.00
C ALA A 62 2.62 26.40 -4.54
N ARG A 63 3.88 26.86 -4.56
CA ARG A 63 5.01 26.07 -4.02
C ARG A 63 4.85 25.76 -2.52
N ALA A 64 4.37 26.72 -1.74
CA ALA A 64 4.18 26.55 -0.30
C ALA A 64 3.17 25.42 0.00
N ASN A 65 2.07 25.41 -0.74
CA ASN A 65 1.05 24.36 -0.63
C ASN A 65 1.62 22.99 -1.04
N LEU A 66 2.40 22.94 -2.12
CA LEU A 66 3.01 21.69 -2.58
C LEU A 66 4.03 21.13 -1.59
N LEU A 67 4.81 21.99 -0.94
CA LEU A 67 5.73 21.61 0.14
C LEU A 67 4.98 21.04 1.35
N SER A 68 3.86 21.66 1.74
CA SER A 68 2.98 21.15 2.79
C SER A 68 2.43 19.76 2.44
N CYS A 69 1.91 19.58 1.21
CA CYS A 69 1.45 18.28 0.73
C CYS A 69 2.55 17.20 0.77
N ILE A 70 3.78 17.54 0.35
CA ILE A 70 4.93 16.62 0.43
C ILE A 70 5.20 16.22 1.88
N SER A 71 5.14 17.17 2.82
CA SER A 71 5.32 16.91 4.25
C SER A 71 4.27 15.93 4.78
N THR A 72 2.99 16.17 4.49
CA THR A 72 1.89 15.28 4.88
C THR A 72 2.07 13.87 4.32
N CYS A 73 2.37 13.74 3.02
CA CYS A 73 2.57 12.43 2.42
C CYS A 73 3.79 11.69 3.00
N ASN A 74 4.89 12.40 3.29
CA ASN A 74 6.04 11.80 3.96
C ASN A 74 5.68 11.30 5.36
N TRP A 75 4.92 12.08 6.14
CA TRP A 75 4.46 11.67 7.46
C TRP A 75 3.57 10.42 7.38
N THR A 76 2.60 10.38 6.45
CA THR A 76 1.78 9.18 6.22
C THR A 76 2.62 7.98 5.78
N ALA A 77 3.67 8.20 4.97
CA ALA A 77 4.54 7.12 4.49
C ALA A 77 5.45 6.52 5.57
N VAL A 78 5.77 7.27 6.64
CA VAL A 78 6.55 6.75 7.77
C VAL A 78 5.82 5.61 8.46
N CYS A 79 4.49 5.50 8.31
CA CYS A 79 3.67 4.40 8.81
C CYS A 79 4.11 4.03 10.23
N GLU A 80 3.83 4.90 11.21
CA GLU A 80 4.10 4.59 12.62
C GLU A 80 3.51 3.21 12.93
N LEU A 81 4.41 2.25 13.13
CA LEU A 81 4.07 0.85 13.32
C LEU A 81 3.52 0.70 14.73
N ASP A 82 2.22 0.92 14.88
CA ASP A 82 1.52 0.53 16.10
C ASP A 82 1.71 -0.98 16.32
N SER A 83 1.84 -1.36 17.58
CA SER A 83 1.91 -2.74 18.07
C SER A 83 0.85 -3.67 17.45
N HIS A 84 -0.33 -3.14 17.12
CA HIS A 84 -1.40 -3.86 16.41
C HIS A 84 -1.09 -4.11 14.92
N LEU A 85 -0.52 -3.12 14.23
CA LEU A 85 -0.10 -3.23 12.83
C LEU A 85 1.07 -4.20 12.65
N ILE A 86 2.03 -4.21 13.58
CA ILE A 86 3.15 -5.17 13.59
C ILE A 86 2.61 -6.61 13.69
N LYS A 87 1.63 -6.84 14.58
CA LYS A 87 0.99 -8.15 14.74
C LYS A 87 0.24 -8.57 13.48
N ALA A 88 -0.52 -7.67 12.87
CA ALA A 88 -1.22 -7.94 11.61
C ALA A 88 -0.24 -8.25 10.45
N ALA A 89 0.83 -7.47 10.32
CA ALA A 89 1.89 -7.71 9.33
C ALA A 89 2.59 -9.06 9.55
N THR A 90 2.88 -9.40 10.81
CA THR A 90 3.48 -10.70 11.19
C THR A 90 2.54 -11.85 10.84
N ILE A 91 1.22 -11.71 11.06
CA ILE A 91 0.22 -12.70 10.66
C ILE A 91 0.23 -12.86 9.13
N CYS A 92 0.20 -11.77 8.36
CA CYS A 92 0.28 -11.81 6.89
C CYS A 92 1.54 -12.51 6.37
N VAL A 93 2.71 -12.23 6.98
CA VAL A 93 3.98 -12.88 6.59
C VAL A 93 3.99 -14.36 6.96
N SER A 94 3.47 -14.72 8.14
CA SER A 94 3.37 -16.13 8.56
C SER A 94 2.39 -16.95 7.72
N PHE A 95 1.48 -16.29 7.01
CA PHE A 95 0.56 -16.93 6.07
C PHE A 95 1.21 -17.24 4.70
N GLN A 96 2.35 -16.63 4.38
CA GLN A 96 3.11 -16.90 3.15
C GLN A 96 4.03 -18.14 3.23
N ARG A 97 4.24 -18.74 4.41
CA ARG A 97 5.02 -19.98 4.61
C ARG A 97 4.10 -21.17 4.86
#